data_AF-A0A8H6PT54-F1
#
_entry.id   AF-A0A8H6PT54-F1
#
_cell.length_a   1.000
_cell.length_b   1.000
_cell.length_c   1.000
_cell.angle_alpha   90.00
_cell.angle_beta   90.00
_cell.angle_gamma   90.00
#
_symmetry.space_group_name_H-M   'P 1'
#
loop_
_entity.id
_entity.type
_entity.pdbx_description
1 polymer ?
#
loop_
_entity_poly.entity_id
_entity_poly.type
_entity_poly.pdbx_seq_one_letter_code
_entity_poly.pdbx_strand_id
1 'polypeptide(L)'
;MGYLTFLIDNYDAIPAAGAVFVHGSRFAWHNDHPAYDNAALLASLNIPAALEQHGYHNLRCDWSVSTCAASAAPQGSLENRMQSVLEPWSARAASDTALPAALGVLFGGDDREGYLAAKLGRNDAVKAQCCAQFVVARENIWRHSRTEYVALRQWLLDGMAAGPRRQGAAPPDDRVAGRILSYIWHILFIDPEHLGTGSGDGVDLQRLNEQACPRADECYCRLYGRCNLRCTSPGSCRGEYVLPKDLKLSADWAETHSHLK
;
A
#
# COMPACT_ATOMS: atom_id res chain seq x y z
N MET A 1 6.47 1.36 12.23
CA MET A 1 5.67 0.68 13.28
C MET A 1 4.44 1.45 13.77
N GLY A 2 4.28 2.76 13.48
CA GLY A 2 3.18 3.55 14.02
C GLY A 2 1.77 2.98 13.75
N TYR A 3 1.47 2.58 12.51
CA TYR A 3 0.14 2.09 12.15
C TYR A 3 -0.25 0.81 12.90
N LEU A 4 0.65 -0.19 12.95
CA LEU A 4 0.41 -1.43 13.69
C LEU A 4 0.24 -1.17 15.18
N THR A 5 1.00 -0.23 15.74
CA THR A 5 0.87 0.14 17.16
C THR A 5 -0.51 0.73 17.42
N PHE A 6 -1.00 1.63 16.56
CA PHE A 6 -2.36 2.15 16.65
C PHE A 6 -3.41 1.03 16.58
N LEU A 7 -3.32 0.13 15.59
CA LEU A 7 -4.25 -0.98 15.41
C LEU A 7 -4.30 -1.91 16.63
N ILE A 8 -3.15 -2.21 17.22
CA ILE A 8 -3.04 -3.10 18.39
C ILE A 8 -3.59 -2.41 19.65
N ASP A 9 -3.12 -1.20 19.94
CA ASP A 9 -3.40 -0.51 21.20
C ASP A 9 -4.86 -0.05 21.26
N ASN A 10 -5.47 0.25 20.11
CA ASN A 10 -6.85 0.73 20.01
C ASN A 10 -7.82 -0.30 19.45
N TYR A 11 -7.43 -1.57 19.32
CA TYR A 11 -8.23 -2.60 18.65
C TYR A 11 -9.69 -2.63 19.10
N ASP A 12 -9.97 -2.62 20.41
CA ASP A 12 -11.34 -2.67 20.93
C ASP A 12 -12.10 -1.34 20.82
N ALA A 13 -11.40 -0.25 20.52
CA ALA A 13 -11.90 1.14 20.52
C ALA A 13 -11.73 1.85 19.17
N ILE A 14 -11.55 1.10 18.07
CA ILE A 14 -11.48 1.68 16.73
C ILE A 14 -12.77 2.48 16.45
N PRO A 15 -12.68 3.73 15.97
CA PRO A 15 -13.86 4.55 15.71
C PRO A 15 -14.81 3.92 14.69
N ALA A 16 -16.12 4.11 14.87
CA ALA A 16 -17.13 3.60 13.94
C ALA A 16 -16.99 4.15 12.50
N ALA A 17 -16.43 5.35 12.36
CA ALA A 17 -16.12 5.96 11.06
C ALA A 17 -14.91 5.33 10.35
N GLY A 18 -14.21 4.38 11.00
CA GLY A 18 -12.94 3.84 10.51
C GLY A 18 -11.73 4.63 10.97
N ALA A 19 -10.60 4.41 10.28
CA ALA A 19 -9.33 5.06 10.55
C ALA A 19 -8.65 5.51 9.26
N VAL A 20 -7.95 6.64 9.32
CA VAL A 20 -7.14 7.19 8.23
C VAL A 20 -5.67 7.14 8.63
N PHE A 21 -4.85 6.53 7.80
CA PHE A 21 -3.42 6.35 8.00
C PHE A 21 -2.65 7.15 6.95
N VAL A 22 -1.78 8.05 7.39
CA VAL A 22 -0.97 8.91 6.52
C VAL A 22 0.46 9.06 7.04
N HIS A 23 1.37 9.43 6.15
CA HIS A 23 2.69 9.88 6.55
C HIS A 23 2.60 11.24 7.27
N GLY A 24 3.51 11.46 8.22
CA GLY A 24 3.43 12.61 9.13
C GLY A 24 3.75 13.98 8.50
N SER A 25 4.41 14.01 7.34
CA SER A 25 4.77 15.27 6.68
C SER A 25 3.55 15.88 5.98
N ARG A 26 3.20 17.13 6.35
CA ARG A 26 2.15 17.90 5.67
C ARG A 26 2.44 18.05 4.18
N PHE A 27 3.66 18.45 3.82
CA PHE A 27 4.09 18.57 2.43
C PHE A 27 5.02 17.43 2.06
N ALA A 28 4.61 16.57 1.13
CA ALA A 28 5.42 15.44 0.69
C ALA A 28 5.02 14.97 -0.72
N TRP A 29 6.01 14.50 -1.49
CA TRP A 29 5.81 14.06 -2.87
C TRP A 29 4.74 12.97 -3.04
N HIS A 30 4.45 12.19 -2.00
CA HIS A 30 3.44 11.13 -2.01
C HIS A 30 2.02 11.61 -1.66
N ASN A 31 1.84 12.90 -1.40
CA ASN A 31 0.52 13.52 -1.26
C ASN A 31 0.02 13.91 -2.65
N ASP A 32 -1.12 13.36 -3.03
CA ASP A 32 -1.68 13.47 -4.38
C ASP A 32 -2.45 14.79 -4.59
N HIS A 33 -1.76 15.89 -4.30
CA HIS A 33 -2.26 17.26 -4.38
C HIS A 33 -1.32 18.11 -5.25
N PRO A 34 -1.81 19.12 -6.00
CA PRO A 34 -0.95 19.96 -6.84
C PRO A 34 0.16 20.69 -6.06
N ALA A 35 -0.12 21.03 -4.80
CA ALA A 35 0.84 21.63 -3.86
C ALA A 35 1.47 20.62 -2.89
N TYR A 36 1.21 19.32 -3.07
CA TYR A 36 1.67 18.23 -2.19
C TYR A 36 1.20 18.34 -0.73
N ASP A 37 0.11 19.05 -0.47
CA ASP A 37 -0.42 19.33 0.86
C ASP A 37 -1.40 18.25 1.32
N ASN A 38 -1.01 17.50 2.35
CA ASN A 38 -1.84 16.48 2.97
C ASN A 38 -3.02 17.08 3.76
N ALA A 39 -2.86 18.29 4.31
CA ALA A 39 -3.93 18.92 5.08
C ALA A 39 -5.14 19.23 4.18
N ALA A 40 -4.89 19.71 2.96
CA ALA A 40 -5.92 19.95 1.96
C ALA A 40 -6.63 18.64 1.54
N LEU A 41 -5.85 17.57 1.30
CA LEU A 41 -6.42 16.26 0.96
C LEU A 41 -7.32 15.73 2.08
N LEU A 42 -6.82 15.71 3.32
CA LEU A 42 -7.56 15.22 4.48
C LEU A 42 -8.82 16.05 4.77
N ALA A 43 -8.76 17.38 4.58
CA ALA A 43 -9.93 18.24 4.74
C ALA A 43 -11.03 17.95 3.70
N SER A 44 -10.65 17.51 2.51
CA SER A 44 -11.59 17.17 1.42
C SER A 44 -11.96 15.68 1.36
N LEU A 45 -11.38 14.84 2.23
CA LEU A 45 -11.55 13.39 2.18
C LEU A 45 -12.99 12.98 2.52
N ASN A 46 -13.67 12.39 1.56
CA ASN A 46 -15.00 11.81 1.71
C ASN A 46 -14.88 10.36 2.21
N ILE A 47 -14.79 10.19 3.53
CA ILE A 47 -14.64 8.87 4.17
C ILE A 47 -15.78 7.91 3.80
N PRO A 48 -17.08 8.28 3.87
CA PRO A 48 -18.17 7.38 3.49
C PRO A 48 -18.03 6.87 2.05
N ALA A 49 -17.80 7.76 1.07
CA ALA A 49 -17.64 7.36 -0.32
C ALA A 49 -16.38 6.51 -0.55
N ALA A 50 -15.28 6.81 0.15
CA ALA A 50 -14.05 6.04 0.07
C ALA A 50 -14.24 4.58 0.52
N LEU A 51 -15.03 4.37 1.58
CA LEU A 51 -15.24 3.06 2.19
C LEU A 51 -16.41 2.26 1.62
N GLU A 52 -17.28 2.88 0.82
CA GLU A 52 -18.55 2.32 0.37
C GLU A 52 -18.43 0.95 -0.31
N GLN A 53 -17.42 0.74 -1.17
CA GLN A 53 -17.35 -0.48 -1.99
C GLN A 53 -16.74 -1.68 -1.27
N HIS A 54 -15.64 -1.50 -0.56
CA HIS A 54 -14.88 -2.63 -0.01
C HIS A 54 -14.22 -2.30 1.33
N GLY A 55 -14.64 -1.21 2.00
CA GLY A 55 -14.17 -0.83 3.33
C GLY A 55 -12.69 -0.49 3.45
N TYR A 56 -12.03 -0.19 2.33
CA TYR A 56 -10.65 0.26 2.24
C TYR A 56 -10.48 1.21 1.06
N HIS A 57 -9.58 2.18 1.12
CA HIS A 57 -9.14 2.90 -0.09
C HIS A 57 -7.76 3.51 0.11
N ASN A 58 -6.86 3.37 -0.87
CA ASN A 58 -5.59 4.11 -0.85
C ASN A 58 -5.86 5.59 -1.19
N LEU A 59 -5.25 6.52 -0.47
CA LEU A 59 -5.49 7.96 -0.65
C LEU A 59 -4.84 8.55 -1.91
N ARG A 60 -3.94 7.80 -2.56
CA ARG A 60 -3.26 8.22 -3.78
C ARG A 60 -3.94 7.63 -5.00
N CYS A 61 -4.35 8.49 -5.93
CA CYS A 61 -4.99 8.16 -7.20
C CYS A 61 -3.99 8.04 -8.35
N ASP A 62 -2.95 8.87 -8.41
CA ASP A 62 -1.98 8.87 -9.51
C ASP A 62 -1.05 7.63 -9.49
N TRP A 63 -0.87 7.02 -10.67
CA TRP A 63 -0.15 5.76 -10.86
C TRP A 63 1.35 5.90 -11.15
N SER A 64 1.91 7.11 -11.19
CA SER A 64 3.31 7.34 -11.63
C SER A 64 4.38 6.52 -10.89
N VAL A 65 4.13 6.13 -9.64
CA VAL A 65 5.02 5.25 -8.84
C VAL A 65 4.31 3.99 -8.33
N SER A 66 3.14 3.65 -8.87
CA SER A 66 2.39 2.46 -8.49
C SER A 66 2.91 1.21 -9.21
N THR A 67 2.26 0.07 -8.95
CA THR A 67 2.36 -1.15 -9.77
C THR A 67 1.10 -1.39 -10.60
N CYS A 68 0.24 -0.39 -10.75
CA CYS A 68 -1.04 -0.50 -11.45
C CYS A 68 -0.90 -0.57 -12.99
N ALA A 69 0.15 0.05 -13.53
CA ALA A 69 0.41 0.04 -14.97
C ALA A 69 0.53 -1.39 -15.50
N ALA A 70 0.00 -1.64 -16.69
CA ALA A 70 0.09 -2.96 -17.33
C ALA A 70 1.54 -3.39 -17.61
N SER A 71 2.47 -2.44 -17.71
CA SER A 71 3.91 -2.68 -17.88
C SER A 71 4.65 -3.02 -16.58
N ALA A 72 3.98 -3.01 -15.42
CA ALA A 72 4.62 -3.36 -14.16
C ALA A 72 4.99 -4.86 -14.16
N ALA A 73 6.28 -5.16 -14.07
CA ALA A 73 6.76 -6.54 -14.04
C ALA A 73 6.30 -7.26 -12.76
N PRO A 74 5.87 -8.53 -12.84
CA PRO A 74 5.55 -9.34 -11.67
C PRO A 74 6.72 -9.41 -10.68
N GLN A 75 6.44 -9.28 -9.39
CA GLN A 75 7.45 -9.24 -8.33
C GLN A 75 8.34 -10.49 -8.31
N GLY A 76 7.78 -11.65 -8.66
CA GLY A 76 8.53 -12.92 -8.77
C GLY A 76 9.27 -13.15 -10.09
N SER A 77 9.21 -12.21 -11.03
CA SER A 77 9.72 -12.39 -12.40
C SER A 77 11.25 -12.48 -12.46
N LEU A 78 11.78 -13.06 -13.54
CA LEU A 78 13.23 -13.12 -13.78
C LEU A 78 13.82 -11.72 -14.03
N GLU A 79 13.05 -10.85 -14.69
CA GLU A 79 13.41 -9.46 -14.94
C GLU A 79 13.66 -8.70 -13.64
N ASN A 80 12.72 -8.74 -12.70
CA ASN A 80 12.87 -8.07 -11.41
C ASN A 80 14.05 -8.63 -10.60
N ARG A 81 14.31 -9.94 -10.68
CA ARG A 81 15.51 -10.53 -10.07
C ARG A 81 16.79 -9.98 -10.68
N MET A 82 16.88 -9.93 -12.00
CA MET A 82 18.04 -9.35 -12.70
C MET A 82 18.21 -7.88 -12.35
N GLN A 83 17.13 -7.10 -12.34
CA GLN A 83 17.16 -5.69 -11.94
C GLN A 83 17.65 -5.52 -10.50
N SER A 84 17.21 -6.35 -9.55
CA SER A 84 17.67 -6.26 -8.16
C SER A 84 19.16 -6.57 -7.99
N VAL A 85 19.76 -7.37 -8.88
CA VAL A 85 21.21 -7.63 -8.90
C VAL A 85 21.96 -6.45 -9.52
N LEU A 86 21.40 -5.80 -10.54
CA LEU A 86 22.00 -4.64 -11.20
C LEU A 86 21.87 -3.36 -10.39
N GLU A 87 20.80 -3.23 -9.59
CA GLU A 87 20.48 -2.05 -8.78
C GLU A 87 20.34 -2.43 -7.29
N PRO A 88 21.40 -2.95 -6.63
CA PRO A 88 21.32 -3.43 -5.25
C PRO A 88 21.01 -2.32 -4.22
N TRP A 89 21.20 -1.05 -4.59
CA TRP A 89 20.83 0.12 -3.78
C TRP A 89 19.33 0.48 -3.89
N SER A 90 18.60 -0.14 -4.82
CA SER A 90 17.18 0.14 -5.04
C SER A 90 16.34 -0.62 -4.01
N ALA A 91 15.90 0.09 -2.97
CA ALA A 91 14.94 -0.46 -2.00
C ALA A 91 13.67 -0.97 -2.69
N ARG A 92 13.25 -0.36 -3.81
CA ARG A 92 12.12 -0.84 -4.62
C ARG A 92 12.39 -2.24 -5.18
N ALA A 93 13.49 -2.41 -5.93
CA ALA A 93 13.82 -3.69 -6.54
C ALA A 93 14.06 -4.78 -5.47
N ALA A 94 14.72 -4.44 -4.36
CA ALA A 94 14.93 -5.36 -3.25
C ALA A 94 13.60 -5.82 -2.62
N SER A 95 12.65 -4.90 -2.43
CA SER A 95 11.33 -5.21 -1.86
C SER A 95 10.49 -6.05 -2.80
N ASP A 96 10.47 -5.70 -4.09
CA ASP A 96 9.71 -6.42 -5.09
C ASP A 96 10.22 -7.87 -5.19
N THR A 97 11.53 -8.11 -5.21
CA THR A 97 12.11 -9.46 -5.19
C THR A 97 11.83 -10.23 -3.88
N ALA A 98 11.73 -9.53 -2.75
CA ALA A 98 11.46 -10.14 -1.44
C ALA A 98 9.97 -10.43 -1.18
N LEU A 99 9.05 -9.70 -1.82
CA LEU A 99 7.61 -9.78 -1.59
C LEU A 99 7.04 -11.20 -1.70
N PRO A 100 7.34 -12.03 -2.74
CA PRO A 100 6.78 -13.37 -2.85
C PRO A 100 7.09 -14.25 -1.64
N ALA A 101 8.34 -14.21 -1.15
CA ALA A 101 8.74 -14.99 0.01
C ALA A 101 8.09 -14.47 1.29
N ALA A 102 7.96 -13.14 1.43
CA ALA A 102 7.29 -12.52 2.57
C ALA A 102 5.81 -12.92 2.64
N LEU A 103 5.08 -12.93 1.52
CA LEU A 103 3.69 -13.39 1.50
C LEU A 103 3.57 -14.86 1.88
N GLY A 104 4.49 -15.71 1.43
CA GLY A 104 4.54 -17.12 1.86
C GLY A 104 4.73 -17.27 3.38
N VAL A 105 5.57 -16.43 4.00
CA VAL A 105 5.78 -16.44 5.47
C VAL A 105 4.55 -15.89 6.21
N LEU A 106 3.94 -14.83 5.69
CA LEU A 106 2.87 -14.11 6.40
C LEU A 106 1.50 -14.78 6.29
N PHE A 107 1.21 -15.42 5.15
CA PHE A 107 -0.12 -15.99 4.86
C PHE A 107 -0.10 -17.51 4.70
N GLY A 108 1.07 -18.14 4.74
CA GLY A 108 1.22 -19.58 4.46
C GLY A 108 1.09 -20.51 5.67
N GLY A 109 0.87 -19.99 6.88
CA GLY A 109 0.83 -20.79 8.10
C GLY A 109 2.15 -21.51 8.41
N ASP A 110 2.07 -22.61 9.16
CA ASP A 110 3.23 -23.33 9.68
C ASP A 110 3.74 -24.46 8.77
N ASP A 111 2.98 -24.82 7.73
CA ASP A 111 3.31 -25.92 6.84
C ASP A 111 3.79 -25.47 5.45
N ARG A 112 4.43 -26.40 4.75
CA ARG A 112 5.05 -26.13 3.46
C ARG A 112 4.02 -25.97 2.34
N GLU A 113 2.86 -26.58 2.45
CA GLU A 113 1.80 -26.49 1.44
C GLU A 113 1.18 -25.09 1.47
N GLY A 114 0.82 -24.59 2.66
CA GLY A 114 0.34 -23.23 2.85
C GLY A 114 1.36 -22.18 2.42
N TYR A 115 2.65 -22.34 2.76
CA TYR A 115 3.71 -21.46 2.27
C TYR A 115 3.75 -21.39 0.73
N LEU A 116 3.63 -22.53 0.05
CA LEU A 116 3.67 -22.58 -1.41
C LEU A 116 2.40 -22.01 -2.04
N ALA A 117 1.24 -22.19 -1.40
CA ALA A 117 -0.03 -21.63 -1.86
C ALA A 117 -0.08 -20.10 -1.73
N ALA A 118 0.47 -19.54 -0.64
CA ALA A 118 0.51 -18.10 -0.39
C ALA A 118 1.62 -17.36 -1.17
N LYS A 119 2.64 -18.08 -1.63
CA LYS A 119 3.78 -17.49 -2.33
C LYS A 119 3.45 -17.18 -3.78
N LEU A 120 3.61 -15.91 -4.17
CA LEU A 120 3.45 -15.49 -5.56
C LEU A 120 4.37 -16.26 -6.51
N GLY A 121 3.78 -16.74 -7.60
CA GLY A 121 4.49 -17.31 -8.74
C GLY A 121 5.27 -16.27 -9.53
N ARG A 122 5.99 -16.73 -10.55
CA ARG A 122 6.86 -15.86 -11.37
C ARG A 122 6.09 -14.90 -12.28
N ASN A 123 4.84 -15.22 -12.56
CA ASN A 123 3.95 -14.45 -13.43
C ASN A 123 2.86 -13.71 -12.65
N ASP A 124 2.81 -13.92 -11.33
CA ASP A 124 1.81 -13.33 -10.46
C ASP A 124 2.31 -11.96 -10.00
N ALA A 125 1.52 -10.93 -10.28
CA ALA A 125 1.81 -9.55 -9.91
C ALA A 125 0.80 -9.08 -8.87
N VAL A 126 1.28 -8.48 -7.78
CA VAL A 126 0.44 -7.69 -6.87
C VAL A 126 0.49 -6.23 -7.31
N LYS A 127 -0.67 -5.70 -7.66
CA LYS A 127 -0.84 -4.32 -8.10
C LYS A 127 -1.36 -3.48 -6.94
N ALA A 128 -0.74 -2.34 -6.72
CA ALA A 128 -1.15 -1.42 -5.68
C ALA A 128 -0.79 0.01 -6.06
N GLN A 129 -1.67 0.95 -5.70
CA GLN A 129 -1.31 2.35 -5.56
C GLN A 129 -0.22 2.52 -4.48
N CYS A 130 0.63 3.53 -4.64
CA CYS A 130 1.79 3.69 -3.77
C CYS A 130 1.43 4.11 -2.34
N CYS A 131 2.40 3.87 -1.45
CA CYS A 131 2.79 4.77 -0.37
C CYS A 131 2.07 4.57 0.98
N ALA A 132 1.29 3.51 1.17
CA ALA A 132 0.70 3.18 2.47
C ALA A 132 -0.01 4.39 3.13
N GLN A 133 -0.72 5.19 2.34
CA GLN A 133 -1.67 6.18 2.85
C GLN A 133 -3.05 5.68 2.48
N PHE A 134 -3.91 5.41 3.44
CA PHE A 134 -5.19 4.77 3.19
C PHE A 134 -6.22 5.10 4.27
N VAL A 135 -7.48 4.90 3.92
CA VAL A 135 -8.61 4.87 4.85
C VAL A 135 -9.15 3.45 4.90
N VAL A 136 -9.58 3.01 6.08
CA VAL A 136 -10.11 1.67 6.30
C VAL A 136 -11.25 1.70 7.30
N ALA A 137 -12.31 0.93 7.02
CA ALA A 137 -13.46 0.77 7.89
C ALA A 137 -13.10 -0.06 9.12
N ARG A 138 -13.80 0.16 10.22
CA ARG A 138 -13.58 -0.57 11.48
C ARG A 138 -13.83 -2.06 11.31
N GLU A 139 -14.89 -2.40 10.60
CA GLU A 139 -15.32 -3.77 10.35
C GLU A 139 -14.23 -4.53 9.58
N ASN A 140 -13.57 -3.86 8.62
CA ASN A 140 -12.43 -4.43 7.88
C ASN A 140 -11.19 -4.60 8.75
N ILE A 141 -10.93 -3.70 9.71
CA ILE A 141 -9.88 -3.91 10.72
C ILE A 141 -10.18 -5.14 11.56
N TRP A 142 -11.42 -5.32 12.01
CA TRP A 142 -11.83 -6.42 12.90
C TRP A 142 -11.98 -7.79 12.22
N ARG A 143 -11.86 -7.86 10.89
CA ARG A 143 -11.71 -9.14 10.18
C ARG A 143 -10.41 -9.85 10.55
N HIS A 144 -9.41 -9.11 10.99
CA HIS A 144 -8.15 -9.65 11.52
C HIS A 144 -8.11 -9.44 13.02
N SER A 145 -7.77 -10.48 13.75
CA SER A 145 -7.58 -10.46 15.18
C SER A 145 -6.44 -9.51 15.60
N ARG A 146 -6.52 -9.01 16.84
CA ARG A 146 -5.41 -8.29 17.48
C ARG A 146 -4.10 -9.07 17.41
N THR A 147 -4.15 -10.39 17.56
CA THR A 147 -2.97 -11.27 17.52
C THR A 147 -2.31 -11.29 16.14
N GLU A 148 -3.06 -11.24 15.04
CA GLU A 148 -2.50 -11.16 13.69
C GLU A 148 -1.75 -9.84 13.47
N TYR A 149 -2.25 -8.72 13.99
CA TYR A 149 -1.50 -7.46 13.97
C TYR A 149 -0.23 -7.51 14.83
N VAL A 150 -0.30 -8.18 15.99
CA VAL A 150 0.89 -8.41 16.84
C VAL A 150 1.90 -9.28 16.11
N ALA A 151 1.48 -10.34 15.42
CA ALA A 151 2.33 -11.21 14.62
C ALA A 151 2.98 -10.45 13.46
N LEU A 152 2.21 -9.62 12.74
CA LEU A 152 2.75 -8.77 11.66
C LEU A 152 3.75 -7.74 12.19
N ARG A 153 3.52 -7.18 13.37
CA ARG A 153 4.53 -6.33 14.06
C ARG A 153 5.77 -7.13 14.44
N GLN A 154 5.59 -8.35 14.96
CA GLN A 154 6.70 -9.21 15.35
C GLN A 154 7.55 -9.61 14.15
N TRP A 155 6.96 -9.92 13.00
CA TRP A 155 7.65 -10.19 11.75
C TRP A 155 8.67 -9.09 11.41
N LEU A 156 8.29 -7.81 11.57
CA LEU A 156 9.18 -6.67 11.35
C LEU A 156 10.29 -6.57 12.40
N LEU A 157 9.96 -6.78 13.69
CA LEU A 157 10.91 -6.75 14.79
C LEU A 157 11.97 -7.84 14.64
N ASP A 158 11.56 -9.04 14.22
CA ASP A 158 12.45 -10.18 13.99
C ASP A 158 13.38 -9.94 12.81
N GLY A 159 12.92 -9.24 11.77
CA GLY A 159 13.78 -8.79 10.67
C GLY A 159 14.84 -7.80 11.13
N MET A 160 14.47 -6.82 11.96
CA MET A 160 15.42 -5.84 12.51
C MET A 160 16.46 -6.47 13.43
N ALA A 161 16.11 -7.56 14.11
CA ALA A 161 17.03 -8.34 14.95
C ALA A 161 17.94 -9.28 14.14
N ALA A 162 17.74 -9.40 12.83
CA ALA A 162 18.57 -10.25 11.97
C ALA A 162 20.00 -9.72 11.89
N GLY A 163 20.96 -10.64 11.80
CA GLY A 163 22.38 -10.33 11.71
C GLY A 163 23.10 -11.27 10.76
N PRO A 164 24.43 -11.15 10.61
CA PRO A 164 25.20 -11.94 9.64
C PRO A 164 25.09 -13.46 9.81
N ARG A 165 24.63 -13.94 10.98
CA ARG A 165 24.48 -15.36 11.35
C ARG A 165 23.05 -15.78 11.68
N ARG A 166 22.08 -14.86 11.62
CA ARG A 166 20.67 -15.12 11.90
C ARG A 166 19.83 -14.46 10.83
N GLN A 167 19.20 -15.27 10.00
CA GLN A 167 18.23 -14.80 9.02
C GLN A 167 16.91 -14.55 9.76
N GLY A 168 16.45 -13.30 9.76
CA GLY A 168 15.18 -12.91 10.37
C GLY A 168 13.99 -13.25 9.49
N ALA A 169 12.78 -13.13 10.04
CA ALA A 169 11.54 -13.40 9.32
C ALA A 169 11.25 -12.36 8.21
N ALA A 170 11.66 -11.11 8.43
CA ALA A 170 11.57 -10.01 7.46
C ALA A 170 12.96 -9.55 6.98
N PRO A 171 13.04 -8.82 5.86
CA PRO A 171 14.27 -8.11 5.48
C PRO A 171 14.75 -7.17 6.61
N PRO A 172 16.06 -7.11 6.90
CA PRO A 172 16.61 -6.26 7.96
C PRO A 172 16.57 -4.77 7.65
N ASP A 173 16.53 -4.40 6.36
CA ASP A 173 16.39 -3.01 5.92
C ASP A 173 14.92 -2.58 6.07
N ASP A 174 14.69 -1.55 6.90
CA ASP A 174 13.36 -1.03 7.22
C ASP A 174 12.65 -0.41 6.02
N ARG A 175 13.41 0.12 5.04
CA ARG A 175 12.87 0.62 3.78
C ARG A 175 12.32 -0.51 2.93
N VAL A 176 12.96 -1.68 2.99
CA VAL A 176 12.52 -2.88 2.27
C VAL A 176 11.30 -3.50 2.95
N ALA A 177 11.39 -3.78 4.25
CA ALA A 177 10.27 -4.37 4.99
C ALA A 177 9.04 -3.44 5.03
N GLY A 178 9.24 -2.12 5.15
CA GLY A 178 8.17 -1.13 5.10
C GLY A 178 7.48 -1.03 3.73
N ARG A 179 8.24 -1.21 2.63
CA ARG A 179 7.65 -1.27 1.29
C ARG A 179 6.88 -2.57 1.05
N ILE A 180 7.34 -3.70 1.59
CA ILE A 180 6.56 -4.95 1.59
C ILE A 180 5.22 -4.74 2.31
N LEU A 181 5.22 -4.13 3.50
CA LEU A 181 3.97 -3.77 4.19
C LEU A 181 3.06 -2.87 3.37
N SER A 182 3.62 -1.98 2.54
CA SER A 182 2.82 -1.11 1.68
C SER A 182 1.99 -1.91 0.67
N TYR A 183 2.47 -3.07 0.23
CA TYR A 183 1.69 -4.01 -0.59
C TYR A 183 0.68 -4.81 0.25
N ILE A 184 0.93 -5.04 1.54
CA ILE A 184 0.08 -5.90 2.37
C ILE A 184 -1.23 -5.21 2.79
N TRP A 185 -1.25 -3.88 2.95
CA TRP A 185 -2.43 -3.19 3.50
C TRP A 185 -3.74 -3.47 2.75
N HIS A 186 -3.71 -3.43 1.42
CA HIS A 186 -4.92 -3.70 0.62
C HIS A 186 -5.28 -5.19 0.60
N ILE A 187 -4.29 -6.09 0.74
CA ILE A 187 -4.53 -7.53 0.89
C ILE A 187 -5.29 -7.82 2.19
N LEU A 188 -4.91 -7.14 3.28
CA LEU A 188 -5.61 -7.29 4.57
C LEU A 188 -7.00 -6.66 4.53
N PHE A 189 -7.14 -5.47 3.98
CA PHE A 189 -8.30 -4.65 4.25
C PHE A 189 -9.36 -4.61 3.14
N ILE A 190 -9.07 -5.05 1.93
CA ILE A 190 -10.12 -5.19 0.91
C ILE A 190 -11.01 -6.38 1.28
N ASP A 191 -12.32 -6.17 1.16
CA ASP A 191 -13.32 -7.17 1.53
C ASP A 191 -13.22 -8.47 0.71
N PRO A 192 -13.03 -9.64 1.33
CA PRO A 192 -12.95 -10.91 0.62
C PRO A 192 -14.24 -11.29 -0.11
N GLU A 193 -15.43 -10.85 0.33
CA GLU A 193 -16.67 -11.08 -0.41
C GLU A 193 -16.63 -10.44 -1.80
N HIS A 194 -15.95 -9.30 -1.92
CA HIS A 194 -15.74 -8.59 -3.17
C HIS A 194 -14.57 -9.16 -3.98
N LEU A 195 -13.62 -9.82 -3.33
CA LEU A 195 -12.53 -10.55 -3.98
C LEU A 195 -12.98 -11.90 -4.53
N GLY A 196 -14.16 -12.39 -4.17
CA GLY A 196 -14.70 -13.66 -4.64
C GLY A 196 -13.95 -14.85 -4.05
N THR A 197 -14.68 -15.71 -3.33
CA THR A 197 -14.16 -17.02 -2.91
C THR A 197 -14.15 -17.94 -4.13
N GLY A 198 -13.11 -17.88 -4.94
CA GLY A 198 -12.90 -18.87 -5.99
C GLY A 198 -12.59 -20.22 -5.37
N SER A 199 -13.59 -21.08 -5.15
CA SER A 199 -13.47 -22.51 -4.75
C SER A 199 -12.52 -22.90 -3.59
N GLY A 200 -11.89 -21.98 -2.87
CA GLY A 200 -10.92 -22.22 -1.79
C GLY A 200 -10.66 -20.99 -0.91
N ASP A 201 -9.92 -21.17 0.18
CA ASP A 201 -9.60 -20.18 1.24
C ASP A 201 -8.59 -19.08 0.82
N GLY A 202 -8.54 -18.73 -0.47
CA GLY A 202 -7.55 -17.81 -1.04
C GLY A 202 -8.12 -16.49 -1.55
N VAL A 203 -7.22 -15.53 -1.84
CA VAL A 203 -7.55 -14.26 -2.50
C VAL A 203 -7.43 -14.41 -4.02
N ASP A 204 -8.47 -14.04 -4.77
CA ASP A 204 -8.37 -13.87 -6.22
C ASP A 204 -7.48 -12.65 -6.54
N LEU A 205 -6.27 -12.94 -7.01
CA LEU A 205 -5.27 -11.92 -7.33
C LEU A 205 -5.72 -10.96 -8.44
N GLN A 206 -6.51 -11.43 -9.41
CA GLN A 206 -7.00 -10.57 -10.48
C GLN A 206 -7.97 -9.53 -9.91
N ARG A 207 -8.95 -9.97 -9.12
CA ARG A 207 -9.93 -9.07 -8.50
C ARG A 207 -9.29 -8.12 -7.50
N LEU A 208 -8.31 -8.61 -6.72
CA LEU A 208 -7.52 -7.77 -5.82
C LEU A 208 -6.84 -6.63 -6.59
N ASN A 209 -6.18 -6.97 -7.69
CA ASN A 209 -5.47 -6.01 -8.52
C ASN A 209 -6.39 -4.98 -9.18
N GLU A 210 -7.58 -5.40 -9.61
CA GLU A 210 -8.60 -4.51 -10.19
C GLU A 210 -9.09 -3.49 -9.14
N GLN A 211 -9.34 -3.93 -7.92
CA GLN A 211 -9.82 -3.08 -6.82
C GLN A 211 -8.72 -2.18 -6.25
N ALA A 212 -7.47 -2.65 -6.19
CA ALA A 212 -6.33 -1.89 -5.66
C ALA A 212 -5.82 -0.80 -6.63
N CYS A 213 -6.30 -0.80 -7.87
CA CYS A 213 -5.87 0.11 -8.93
C CYS A 213 -7.07 0.71 -9.68
N PRO A 214 -7.93 1.49 -8.98
CA PRO A 214 -8.99 2.23 -9.64
C PRO A 214 -8.42 3.26 -10.59
N ARG A 215 -9.20 3.63 -11.61
CA ARG A 215 -8.82 4.72 -12.49
C ARG A 215 -8.72 6.04 -11.71
N ALA A 216 -7.81 6.91 -12.13
CA ALA A 216 -7.53 8.15 -11.42
C ALA A 216 -8.75 9.10 -11.35
N ASP A 217 -9.54 9.20 -12.43
CA ASP A 217 -10.80 9.98 -12.46
C ASP A 217 -11.80 9.49 -11.41
N GLU A 218 -12.02 8.18 -11.35
CA GLU A 218 -12.93 7.56 -10.38
C GLU A 218 -12.41 7.73 -8.95
N CYS A 219 -11.11 7.54 -8.75
CA CYS A 219 -10.47 7.70 -7.45
C CYS A 219 -10.58 9.13 -6.91
N TYR A 220 -10.23 10.15 -7.71
CA TYR A 220 -10.31 11.54 -7.26
C TYR A 220 -11.75 12.00 -7.01
N CYS A 221 -12.69 11.56 -7.85
CA CYS A 221 -14.12 11.84 -7.67
C CYS A 221 -14.63 11.23 -6.36
N ARG A 222 -14.28 9.97 -6.08
CA ARG A 222 -14.68 9.26 -4.87
C ARG A 222 -14.08 9.85 -3.60
N LEU A 223 -12.75 10.02 -3.58
CA LEU A 223 -12.03 10.45 -2.38
C LEU A 223 -12.23 11.92 -2.07
N TYR A 224 -12.25 12.78 -3.10
CA TYR A 224 -12.10 14.22 -2.91
C TYR A 224 -13.20 15.04 -3.61
N GLY A 225 -14.22 14.39 -4.18
CA GLY A 225 -15.30 15.06 -4.91
C GLY A 225 -14.86 15.72 -6.23
N ARG A 226 -13.63 15.44 -6.69
CA ARG A 226 -13.05 16.02 -7.90
C ARG A 226 -13.42 15.17 -9.12
N CYS A 227 -14.62 15.37 -9.63
CA CYS A 227 -15.18 14.63 -10.75
C CYS A 227 -15.00 15.38 -12.09
N ASN A 228 -15.25 14.69 -13.22
CA ASN A 228 -15.14 15.25 -14.58
C ASN A 228 -13.72 15.75 -14.96
N LEU A 229 -12.70 15.06 -14.45
CA LEU A 229 -11.30 15.38 -14.71
C LEU A 229 -10.88 15.03 -16.14
N ARG A 230 -9.88 15.75 -16.66
CA ARG A 230 -9.26 15.47 -17.96
C ARG A 230 -8.08 14.53 -17.77
N CYS A 231 -8.31 13.22 -17.92
CA CYS A 231 -7.28 12.21 -17.72
C CYS A 231 -6.71 11.71 -19.05
N THR A 232 -5.38 11.74 -19.16
CA THR A 232 -4.66 11.33 -20.37
C THR A 232 -4.36 9.83 -20.37
N SER A 233 -4.46 9.18 -19.21
CA SER A 233 -4.32 7.74 -19.03
C SER A 233 -5.22 7.28 -17.87
N PRO A 234 -5.42 5.96 -17.69
CA PRO A 234 -6.15 5.44 -16.53
C PRO A 234 -5.57 5.85 -15.18
N GLY A 235 -4.29 6.23 -15.14
CA GLY A 235 -3.56 6.50 -13.89
C GLY A 235 -3.13 7.94 -13.69
N SER A 236 -3.57 8.89 -14.53
CA SER A 236 -3.12 10.28 -14.41
C SER A 236 -4.12 11.27 -14.99
N CYS A 237 -4.40 12.32 -14.21
CA CYS A 237 -5.33 13.39 -14.55
C CYS A 237 -4.63 14.75 -14.56
N ARG A 238 -4.84 15.52 -15.63
CA ARG A 238 -4.15 16.80 -15.83
C ARG A 238 -4.54 17.79 -14.74
N GLY A 239 -3.54 18.29 -14.03
CA GLY A 239 -3.72 19.35 -13.02
C GLY A 239 -3.94 18.84 -11.60
N GLU A 240 -4.11 17.53 -11.39
CA GLU A 240 -4.29 16.97 -10.05
C GLU A 240 -2.96 16.65 -9.38
N TYR A 241 -2.00 16.11 -10.12
CA TYR A 241 -0.69 15.76 -9.59
C TYR A 241 0.37 15.73 -10.67
N VAL A 242 1.60 16.04 -10.28
CA VAL A 242 2.80 15.85 -11.09
C VAL A 242 3.87 15.24 -10.18
N LEU A 243 4.49 14.15 -10.62
CA LEU A 243 5.58 13.53 -9.87
C LEU A 243 6.78 14.51 -9.84
N PRO A 244 7.21 14.97 -8.65
CA PRO A 244 8.34 15.88 -8.58
C PRO A 244 9.63 15.15 -8.93
N LYS A 245 10.58 15.90 -9.48
CA LYS A 245 11.89 15.39 -9.84
C LYS A 245 12.56 14.78 -8.60
N ASP A 246 13.22 13.64 -8.78
CA ASP A 246 13.97 12.92 -7.73
C ASP A 246 13.13 12.55 -6.48
N LEU A 247 11.79 12.56 -6.60
CA LEU A 247 10.83 12.31 -5.51
C LEU A 247 11.05 13.23 -4.30
N LYS A 248 11.45 14.49 -4.55
CA LYS A 248 11.74 15.47 -3.50
C LYS A 248 11.07 16.80 -3.79
N LEU A 249 10.62 17.45 -2.71
CA LEU A 249 10.23 18.85 -2.73
C LEU A 249 11.44 19.72 -2.36
N SER A 250 11.42 21.00 -2.72
CA SER A 250 12.46 21.94 -2.27
C SER A 250 12.41 22.12 -0.75
N ALA A 251 13.55 22.47 -0.15
CA ALA A 251 13.65 22.60 1.31
C ALA A 251 12.72 23.70 1.87
N ASP A 252 12.46 24.74 1.08
CA ASP A 252 11.61 25.90 1.37
C ASP A 252 10.15 25.71 0.95
N TRP A 253 9.74 24.50 0.50
CA TRP A 253 8.40 24.27 -0.03
C TRP A 253 7.30 24.61 0.99
N ALA A 254 7.47 24.18 2.23
CA ALA A 254 6.51 24.44 3.29
C ALA A 254 6.35 25.94 3.57
N GLU A 255 7.44 26.71 3.55
CA GLU A 255 7.42 28.16 3.79
C GLU A 255 6.65 28.87 2.67
N THR A 256 6.97 28.53 1.42
CA THR A 256 6.39 29.14 0.22
C THR A 256 4.94 28.76 -0.05
N HIS A 257 4.45 27.64 0.51
CA HIS A 257 3.09 27.11 0.26
C HIS A 257 2.19 27.06 1.50
N SER A 258 2.69 27.39 2.69
CA SER A 258 1.90 27.38 3.94
C SER A 258 0.69 28.32 3.94
N HIS A 259 0.72 29.37 3.11
CA HIS A 259 -0.33 30.39 3.01
C HIS A 259 -1.42 30.07 1.98
N LEU A 260 -1.23 29.03 1.16
CA LEU A 260 -2.24 28.59 0.20
C LEU A 260 -3.34 27.88 0.99
N LYS A 261 -4.53 28.49 1.02
CA LYS A 261 -5.75 27.91 1.58
C LYS A 261 -6.52 27.16 0.51
#